data_AF-A0A0P9FF41-F1
#
_entry.id   AF-A0A0P9FF41-F1
#
_cell.length_a   1.000
_cell.length_b   1.000
_cell.length_c   1.000
_cell.angle_alpha   90.00
_cell.angle_beta   90.00
_cell.angle_gamma   90.00
#
_symmetry.space_group_name_H-M   'P 1'
#
loop_
_entity.id
_entity.type
_entity.pdbx_description
1 polymer ?
#
loop_
_entity_poly.entity_id
_entity_poly.type
_entity_poly.pdbx_seq_one_letter_code
_entity_poly.pdbx_strand_id
1 'polypeptide(L)' 'MTQNLETFKQQAAEAALEQVQSGMVLGLGTGSTARYVLTGLGARLRDGR' A
#
# COMPACT_ATOMS: atom_id res chain seq x y z
N MET A 1 1.32 -21.62 -13.61
CA MET A 1 0.63 -21.02 -12.45
C MET A 1 0.13 -19.65 -12.87
N THR A 2 -1.18 -19.46 -13.02
CA THR A 2 -1.73 -18.13 -13.29
C THR A 2 -1.80 -17.39 -11.97
N GLN A 3 -0.89 -16.43 -11.74
CA GLN A 3 -0.98 -15.57 -10.57
C GLN A 3 -2.29 -14.78 -10.63
N ASN A 4 -3.02 -14.78 -9.52
CA ASN A 4 -4.26 -14.02 -9.37
C ASN A 4 -3.93 -12.52 -9.40
N LEU A 5 -4.65 -11.75 -10.22
CA LEU A 5 -4.47 -10.29 -10.32
C LEU A 5 -4.53 -9.60 -8.96
N GLU A 6 -5.37 -10.09 -8.03
CA GLU A 6 -5.44 -9.54 -6.68
C GLU A 6 -4.11 -9.69 -5.91
N THR A 7 -3.39 -10.80 -6.10
CA THR A 7 -2.06 -11.00 -5.52
C THR A 7 -1.08 -9.95 -6.02
N PHE A 8 -1.11 -9.63 -7.32
CA PHE A 8 -0.25 -8.58 -7.86
C PHE A 8 -0.61 -7.19 -7.34
N LYS A 9 -1.90 -6.90 -7.12
CA LYS A 9 -2.33 -5.63 -6.52
C LYS A 9 -1.80 -5.49 -5.09
N GLN A 10 -1.87 -6.57 -4.31
CA GLN A 10 -1.33 -6.58 -2.95
C GLN A 10 0.19 -6.40 -2.95
N GLN A 11 0.92 -7.14 -3.79
CA GLN A 11 2.39 -7.02 -3.90
C GLN A 11 2.83 -5.61 -4.32
N ALA A 12 2.14 -5.00 -5.29
CA ALA A 12 2.43 -3.63 -5.70
C ALA A 12 2.19 -2.64 -4.56
N ALA A 13 1.15 -2.86 -3.75
CA ALA A 13 0.88 -2.01 -2.60
C ALA A 13 1.92 -2.17 -1.48
N GLU A 14 2.36 -3.40 -1.19
CA GLU A 14 3.41 -3.68 -0.21
C GLU A 14 4.72 -3.00 -0.60
N ALA A 15 5.14 -3.13 -1.87
CA ALA A 15 6.34 -2.47 -2.39
C ALA A 15 6.23 -0.93 -2.35
N ALA A 16 5.05 -0.36 -2.64
CA ALA A 16 4.84 1.08 -2.54
C ALA A 16 4.96 1.58 -1.09
N LEU A 17 4.47 0.80 -0.12
CA LEU A 17 4.55 1.14 1.30
C LEU A 17 5.99 1.12 1.83
N GLU A 18 6.87 0.29 1.29
CA GLU A 18 8.31 0.28 1.65
C GLU A 18 9.03 1.58 1.29
N GLN A 19 8.51 2.34 0.33
CA GLN A 19 9.08 3.62 -0.09
C GLN A 19 8.58 4.81 0.75
N VAL A 20 7.55 4.61 1.59
CA VAL A 20 6.99 5.66 2.43
C VAL A 20 7.90 5.91 3.63
N GLN A 21 8.18 7.18 3.90
CA GLN A 21 9.00 7.62 5.02
C GLN A 21 8.26 8.69 5.84
N SER A 22 8.58 8.76 7.13
CA SER A 22 8.03 9.78 8.04
C SER A 22 8.31 11.19 7.53
N GLY A 23 7.27 12.04 7.58
CA GLY A 23 7.34 13.43 7.10
C GLY A 23 7.00 13.63 5.62
N MET A 24 6.75 12.56 4.86
CA MET A 24 6.27 12.68 3.47
C MET A 24 4.84 13.23 3.39
N VAL A 25 4.60 14.09 2.41
CA VAL A 25 3.25 14.41 1.93
C VAL A 25 2.92 13.44 0.80
N LEU A 26 1.90 12.58 1.01
CA LEU A 26 1.55 11.52 0.07
C LEU A 26 0.32 11.88 -0.75
N GLY A 27 0.38 11.65 -2.07
CA GLY A 27 -0.79 11.63 -2.94
C GLY A 27 -1.54 10.31 -2.81
N LEU A 28 -2.83 10.35 -2.45
CA LEU A 28 -3.64 9.15 -2.26
C LEU A 28 -4.45 8.85 -3.53
N GLY A 29 -4.03 7.82 -4.27
CA GLY A 29 -4.76 7.33 -5.44
C GLY A 29 -6.10 6.66 -5.08
N THR A 30 -6.90 6.34 -6.10
CA THR A 30 -8.19 5.63 -5.96
C THR A 30 -8.17 4.33 -6.76
N GLY A 31 -8.93 3.32 -6.32
CA GLY A 31 -9.10 2.04 -7.01
C GLY A 31 -8.74 0.82 -6.15
N SER A 32 -8.98 -0.37 -6.70
CA SER A 32 -8.81 -1.64 -5.96
C SER A 32 -7.37 -1.89 -5.48
N THR A 33 -6.35 -1.44 -6.22
CA THR A 33 -4.94 -1.50 -5.78
C THR A 33 -4.64 -0.50 -4.67
N ALA A 34 -5.10 0.74 -4.82
CA ALA A 34 -4.89 1.81 -3.84
C ALA A 34 -5.48 1.46 -2.47
N ARG A 35 -6.58 0.68 -2.44
CA ARG A 35 -7.17 0.16 -1.20
C ARG A 35 -6.15 -0.60 -0.33
N TYR A 36 -5.29 -1.41 -0.94
CA TYR A 36 -4.26 -2.16 -0.21
C TYR A 36 -3.20 -1.21 0.37
N VAL A 37 -2.77 -0.20 -0.39
CA VAL A 37 -1.84 0.84 0.10
C VAL A 37 -2.45 1.57 1.29
N LEU A 38 -3.69 2.05 1.18
CA LEU A 38 -4.36 2.80 2.25
C LEU A 38 -4.54 1.97 3.52
N THR A 39 -4.92 0.70 3.37
CA THR A 39 -5.09 -0.22 4.51
C THR A 39 -3.75 -0.46 5.21
N GLY A 40 -2.69 -0.76 4.45
CA GLY A 40 -1.36 -1.00 5.01
C GLY A 40 -0.73 0.26 5.60
N LEU A 41 -0.92 1.42 4.98
CA LEU A 41 -0.47 2.71 5.50
C LEU A 41 -1.16 3.03 6.83
N GLY A 42 -2.49 2.85 6.90
CA GLY A 42 -3.24 3.06 8.14
C GLY A 42 -2.81 2.13 9.28
N ALA A 43 -2.45 0.88 8.97
CA ALA A 43 -1.90 -0.04 9.95
C ALA A 43 -0.52 0.42 10.47
N ARG A 44 0.41 0.79 9.57
CA ARG A 44 1.75 1.29 9.96
C ARG A 44 1.68 2.54 10.82
N LEU A 45 0.83 3.51 10.43
CA LEU A 45 0.60 4.72 11.21
C LEU A 45 0.04 4.42 12.61
N ARG A 46 -0.89 3.46 12.72
CA ARG A 46 -1.43 3.02 14.01
C ARG A 46 -0.36 2.38 14.89
N ASP A 47 0.57 1.66 14.29
CA ASP A 47 1.69 1.02 14.96
C ASP A 47 2.85 2.00 15.28
N GLY A 48 2.77 3.26 14.82
CA GLY A 48 3.84 4.26 14.98
C GLY A 48 5.06 4.02 14.09
N ARG A 49 4.88 3.35 12.95
CA ARG A 49 5.92 3.06 11.94
C ARG A 49 5.89 4.01 10.76
#